data_AF-A0A438I3U3-F1
#
_entry.id   AF-A0A438I3U3-F1
#
_cell.length_a   1.000
_cell.length_b   1.000
_cell.length_c   1.000
_cell.angle_alpha   90.00
_cell.angle_beta   90.00
_cell.angle_gamma   90.00
#
_symmetry.space_group_name_H-M   'P 1'
#
loop_
_entity.id
_entity.type
_entity.pdbx_description
1 polymer ?
#
loop_
_entity_poly.entity_id
_entity_poly.type
_entity_poly.pdbx_seq_one_letter_code
_entity_poly.pdbx_strand_id
1 'polypeptide(L)' 'MKLNPSKCAFGVSAGKFLGFMVSQRGIEVNLDQIKAVMETPPPKNKKRLQRLTGKLVALGRFIA' A
#
# COMPACT_ATOMS: atom_id res chain seq x y z
N MET A 1 26.67 2.77 -7.97
CA MET A 1 25.25 2.37 -7.85
C MET A 1 24.63 2.41 -9.25
N LYS A 2 23.82 1.43 -9.65
CA LYS A 2 23.19 1.36 -10.99
C LYS A 2 21.68 1.27 -10.82
N LEU A 3 20.94 2.20 -11.45
CA LEU A 3 19.47 2.22 -11.43
C LEU A 3 18.92 1.34 -12.55
N ASN A 4 17.71 0.82 -12.37
CA ASN A 4 16.98 0.10 -13.41
C ASN A 4 16.02 1.06 -14.12
N PRO A 5 16.31 1.51 -15.36
CA PRO A 5 15.49 2.51 -16.05
C PRO A 5 14.03 2.09 -16.25
N SER A 6 13.75 0.79 -16.38
CA SER A 6 12.38 0.30 -16.58
C SER A 6 11.51 0.36 -15.33
N LYS A 7 12.11 0.57 -14.15
CA LYS A 7 11.41 0.64 -12.86
C LYS A 7 11.53 2.00 -12.19
N CYS A 8 12.28 2.93 -12.78
CA CYS A 8 12.48 4.25 -12.21
C CYS A 8 11.51 5.25 -12.84
N ALA A 9 10.84 6.02 -11.99
CA ALA A 9 10.05 7.18 -12.39
C ALA A 9 10.74 8.44 -11.85
N PHE A 10 10.91 9.45 -12.70
CA PHE A 10 11.56 10.71 -12.34
C PHE A 10 10.69 11.89 -12.81
N GLY A 11 10.65 12.96 -12.02
CA GLY A 11 9.94 14.19 -12.38
C GLY A 11 8.41 14.06 -12.52
N VAL A 12 7.82 12.99 -11.98
CA VAL A 12 6.36 12.78 -12.04
C VAL A 12 5.66 13.59 -10.94
N SER A 13 4.49 14.14 -11.26
CA SER A 13 3.65 14.89 -10.30
C SER A 13 2.94 13.99 -9.28
N ALA A 14 2.71 12.73 -9.65
CA ALA A 14 2.22 11.67 -8.78
C ALA A 14 2.72 10.30 -9.25
N GLY A 15 2.81 9.33 -8.34
CA GLY A 15 3.24 7.98 -8.69
C GLY A 15 3.06 6.96 -7.57
N LYS A 16 3.08 5.67 -7.92
CA LYS A 16 3.02 4.57 -6.95
C LYS A 16 4.41 4.35 -6.34
N PHE A 17 4.51 4.38 -5.01
CA PHE A 17 5.73 4.08 -4.27
C PHE A 17 5.42 3.24 -3.03
N LEU A 18 6.13 2.12 -2.87
CA LEU A 18 5.94 1.15 -1.77
C LEU A 18 4.47 0.73 -1.55
N GLY A 19 3.69 0.67 -2.63
CA GLY A 19 2.27 0.31 -2.60
C GLY A 19 1.30 1.47 -2.29
N PHE A 20 1.80 2.66 -1.97
CA PHE A 20 0.99 3.87 -1.77
C PHE A 20 1.01 4.76 -3.00
N MET A 21 0.02 5.64 -3.12
CA MET A 21 0.06 6.74 -4.07
C MET A 21 0.78 7.92 -3.41
N VAL A 22 1.73 8.52 -4.10
CA VAL A 22 2.41 9.73 -3.62
C VAL A 22 2.11 10.84 -4.62
N SER A 23 1.60 11.96 -4.12
CA SER A 23 1.25 13.15 -4.90
C SER A 23 1.77 14.40 -4.19
N GLN A 24 1.61 15.57 -4.82
CA GLN A 24 1.89 16.85 -4.15
C GLN A 24 1.04 17.09 -2.89
N ARG A 25 -0.11 16.42 -2.77
CA ARG A 25 -0.99 16.51 -1.59
C ARG A 25 -0.51 15.62 -0.44
N GLY A 26 0.46 14.74 -0.68
CA GLY A 26 1.04 13.84 0.31
C GLY A 26 0.93 12.37 -0.09
N ILE A 27 0.91 11.50 0.91
CA ILE A 27 0.73 10.06 0.73
C ILE A 27 -0.76 9.76 0.78
N GLU A 28 -1.24 9.06 -0.23
CA GLU A 28 -2.63 8.64 -0.38
C GLU A 28 -2.70 7.11 -0.40
N VAL A 29 -3.82 6.58 0.07
CA VAL A 29 -4.09 5.13 -0.01
C VAL A 29 -4.31 4.73 -1.46
N ASN A 30 -3.70 3.62 -1.85
CA ASN A 30 -3.94 3.01 -3.15
C ASN A 30 -5.16 2.08 -3.08
N LEU A 31 -6.06 2.18 -4.07
CA LEU A 31 -7.20 1.28 -4.24
C LEU A 31 -6.80 -0.20 -4.24
N ASP A 32 -5.61 -0.54 -4.77
CA ASP A 32 -5.09 -1.91 -4.77
C ASP A 32 -4.94 -2.46 -3.33
N GLN A 33 -4.51 -1.63 -2.39
CA GLN A 33 -4.33 -2.02 -0.99
C GLN A 33 -5.67 -2.22 -0.28
N ILE A 34 -6.65 -1.33 -0.55
CA ILE A 34 -8.03 -1.49 -0.03
C ILE A 34 -8.62 -2.78 -0.56
N LYS A 35 -8.54 -3.01 -1.88
CA LYS A 35 -9.07 -4.20 -2.53
C LYS A 35 -8.46 -5.48 -1.95
N ALA A 36 -7.15 -5.50 -1.73
CA ALA A 36 -6.47 -6.63 -1.12
C ALA A 36 -6.91 -6.93 0.34
N VAL A 37 -7.41 -5.93 1.07
CA VAL A 37 -8.00 -6.13 2.41
C VAL A 37 -9.44 -6.63 2.31
N MET A 38 -10.26 -6.00 1.45
CA MET A 38 -11.65 -6.39 1.20
C MET A 38 -11.78 -7.83 0.68
N GLU A 39 -10.87 -8.25 -0.20
CA GLU A 39 -10.85 -9.60 -0.77
C GLU A 39 -10.13 -10.62 0.12
N THR A 40 -9.60 -10.21 1.29
CA THR A 40 -8.99 -11.17 2.21
C THR A 40 -10.08 -12.06 2.81
N PRO A 41 -10.05 -13.39 2.58
CA PRO A 41 -11.04 -14.28 3.16
C PRO A 41 -10.91 -14.31 4.68
N PRO A 42 -11.98 -14.66 5.41
CA PRO A 42 -11.96 -14.75 6.87
C PRO A 42 -10.74 -15.54 7.37
N PRO A 43 -9.94 -14.97 8.29
CA PRO A 43 -8.71 -15.60 8.74
C PRO A 43 -9.04 -16.87 9.53
N LYS A 44 -8.63 -18.03 8.99
CA LYS A 44 -8.86 -19.34 9.62
C LYS A 44 -7.85 -19.70 10.71
N ASN A 45 -6.82 -18.89 10.92
CA ASN A 45 -5.77 -19.15 11.92
C ASN A 45 -5.10 -17.86 12.41
N LYS A 46 -4.39 -17.96 13.54
CA LYS A 46 -3.71 -16.83 14.20
C LYS A 46 -2.69 -16.14 13.29
N LYS A 47 -1.95 -16.89 12.47
CA LYS A 47 -0.94 -16.34 11.55
C LYS A 47 -1.58 -15.47 10.46
N ARG A 48 -2.71 -15.90 9.88
CA ARG A 48 -3.46 -15.11 8.90
C ARG A 48 -4.10 -13.88 9.54
N LEU A 49 -4.60 -14.01 10.76
CA LEU A 49 -5.14 -12.90 11.53
C LEU A 49 -4.06 -11.83 11.75
N GLN A 50 -2.89 -12.20 12.28
CA GLN A 50 -1.76 -11.29 12.47
C GLN A 50 -1.33 -10.61 11.17
N ARG A 51 -1.29 -11.34 10.05
CA ARG A 51 -0.99 -10.76 8.73
C ARG A 51 -2.01 -9.70 8.32
N LEU A 52 -3.30 -9.98 8.54
CA LEU A 52 -4.38 -9.03 8.24
C LEU A 52 -4.29 -7.80 9.15
N THR A 53 -4.07 -7.98 10.45
CA THR A 53 -3.84 -6.89 11.40
C THR A 53 -2.67 -6.00 10.96
N GLY A 54 -1.54 -6.59 10.54
CA GLY A 54 -0.40 -5.82 10.04
C GLY A 54 -0.73 -4.97 8.82
N LYS A 55 -1.53 -5.49 7.88
CA LYS A 55 -2.04 -4.71 6.74
C LYS A 55 -2.95 -3.56 7.18
N LEU A 56 -3.85 -3.82 8.14
CA LEU A 56 -4.77 -2.81 8.67
C LEU A 56 -4.03 -1.69 9.40
N VAL A 57 -3.00 -2.02 10.19
CA VAL A 57 -2.16 -1.01 10.88
C VAL A 57 -1.51 -0.03 9.89
N ALA A 58 -1.03 -0.51 8.74
CA ALA A 58 -0.46 0.37 7.70
C ALA A 58 -1.49 1.33 7.09
N LEU A 59 -2.77 0.95 7.10
CA LEU A 59 -3.90 1.75 6.63
C LEU A 59 -4.52 2.62 7.72
N GLY A 60 -4.28 2.32 9.00
CA GLY A 60 -4.91 2.99 10.14
C GLY A 60 -4.67 4.51 10.18
N ARG A 61 -3.55 4.99 9.65
CA ARG A 61 -3.24 6.42 9.52
C ARG A 61 -4.17 7.20 8.56
N PHE A 62 -5.02 6.51 7.80
CA PHE A 62 -5.99 7.11 6.87
C PHE A 62 -7.43 7.01 7.38
N ILE A 63 -7.63 6.45 8.57
CA ILE A 63 -8.93 6.28 9.22
C ILE A 63 -9.00 7.32 10.34
N ALA A 64 -10.06 8.13 10.37
CA ALA A 64 -10.32 9.15 11.39
C ALA A 64 -11.04 8.55 12.61
#